data_AF-A0A139CFM4-F1
#
_entry.id   AF-A0A139CFM4-F1
#
_cell.length_a   1.000
_cell.length_b   1.000
_cell.length_c   1.000
_cell.angle_alpha   90.00
_cell.angle_beta   90.00
_cell.angle_gamma   90.00
#
_symmetry.space_group_name_H-M   'P 1'
#
loop_
_entity.id
_entity.type
_entity.pdbx_description
1 polymer ?
#
loop_
_entity_poly.entity_id
_entity_poly.type
_entity_poly.pdbx_seq_one_letter_code
_entity_poly.pdbx_strand_id
1 'polypeptide(L)'
;MSSTYEIIQKQRKERNLLQREKEAEERYLPVLEMTLRDTCRTKIGRQNYRSIASQLNSWIKSLSKEQKRNKLFFVELDTAIEEFKSHVLEKYKSNKSQRNKFESLFSQEGYIKDCRRILAHKIYDYKTDQSLNNPDNGFLSATAYRVAMTNHLERELRKLAHEGMASTIKKLNAPRLPDDIEKMVIDNFKRLFVNYLDEFMSVQKQNLLSDSDRPDLLN
;
A
#
# COMPACT_ATOMS: atom_id res chain seq x y z
N MET A 1 9.65 29.02 32.96
CA MET A 1 8.86 27.85 33.38
C MET A 1 7.51 27.94 32.68
N SER A 2 7.17 26.99 31.81
CA SER A 2 5.87 26.99 31.12
C SER A 2 4.78 26.67 32.14
N SER A 3 3.68 27.43 32.15
CA SER A 3 2.63 27.22 33.17
C SER A 3 1.92 25.88 32.92
N THR A 4 1.40 25.25 33.97
CA THR A 4 0.65 23.97 33.88
C THR A 4 -0.45 24.03 32.80
N TYR A 5 -1.06 25.19 32.60
CA TYR A 5 -2.04 25.43 31.54
C TYR A 5 -1.45 25.32 30.13
N GLU A 6 -0.26 25.87 29.87
CA GLU A 6 0.42 25.78 28.57
C GLU A 6 0.81 24.34 28.23
N ILE A 7 1.25 23.57 29.24
CA ILE A 7 1.56 22.15 29.10
C ILE A 7 0.29 21.36 28.72
N ILE A 8 -0.82 21.59 29.41
CA ILE A 8 -2.12 20.95 29.12
C ILE A 8 -2.61 21.31 27.72
N GLN A 9 -2.51 22.57 27.30
CA GLN A 9 -2.92 23.00 25.97
C GLN A 9 -2.06 22.38 24.86
N LYS A 10 -0.75 22.26 25.09
CA LYS A 10 0.16 21.58 24.16
C LYS A 10 -0.20 20.10 24.01
N GLN A 11 -0.39 19.38 25.11
CA GLN A 11 -0.78 17.96 25.10
C GLN A 11 -2.13 17.74 24.40
N ARG A 12 -3.12 18.62 24.60
CA ARG A 12 -4.41 18.54 23.91
C ARG A 12 -4.25 18.70 22.40
N LYS A 13 -3.44 19.66 21.94
CA LYS A 13 -3.15 19.86 20.51
C LYS A 13 -2.47 18.63 19.90
N GLU A 14 -1.45 18.10 20.58
CA GLU A 14 -0.74 16.89 20.14
C GLU A 14 -1.68 15.68 20.05
N ARG A 15 -2.52 15.45 21.08
CA ARG A 15 -3.51 14.37 21.07
C ARG A 15 -4.50 14.50 19.91
N ASN A 16 -4.98 15.71 19.63
CA ASN A 16 -5.89 15.96 18.50
C ASN A 16 -5.23 15.68 17.15
N LEU A 17 -3.94 16.00 17.00
CA LEU A 17 -3.18 15.69 15.77
C LEU A 17 -3.02 14.17 15.60
N LEU A 18 -2.58 13.46 16.64
CA LEU A 18 -2.41 12.00 16.59
C LEU A 18 -3.73 11.28 16.31
N GLN A 19 -4.84 11.76 16.88
CA GLN A 19 -6.17 11.22 16.63
C GLN A 19 -6.60 11.40 15.17
N ARG A 20 -6.36 12.57 14.58
CA ARG A 20 -6.65 12.81 13.15
C ARG A 20 -5.83 11.91 12.24
N GLU A 21 -4.57 11.68 12.57
CA GLU A 21 -3.73 10.77 11.80
C GLU A 21 -4.17 9.31 11.92
N LYS A 22 -4.57 8.87 13.12
CA LYS A 22 -5.19 7.56 13.33
C LYS A 22 -6.44 7.39 12.46
N GLU A 23 -7.34 8.38 12.47
CA GLU A 23 -8.56 8.37 11.64
C GLU A 23 -8.24 8.39 10.15
N ALA A 24 -7.20 9.13 9.74
CA ALA A 24 -6.76 9.19 8.36
C ALA A 24 -6.19 7.86 7.88
N GLU A 25 -5.43 7.15 8.72
CA GLU A 25 -5.02 5.77 8.44
C GLU A 25 -6.26 4.90 8.19
N GLU A 26 -7.17 4.82 9.15
CA GLU A 26 -8.35 3.96 9.07
C GLU A 26 -9.24 4.25 7.85
N ARG A 27 -9.37 5.53 7.45
CA ARG A 27 -10.13 5.95 6.26
C ARG A 27 -9.68 5.28 4.97
N TYR A 28 -8.38 4.98 4.83
CA TYR A 28 -7.81 4.38 3.62
C TYR A 28 -7.61 2.87 3.71
N LEU A 29 -8.05 2.22 4.79
CA LEU A 29 -8.01 0.75 4.91
C LEU A 29 -8.59 0.00 3.70
N PRO A 30 -9.75 0.40 3.13
CA PRO A 30 -10.31 -0.32 1.98
C PRO A 30 -9.40 -0.33 0.76
N VAL A 31 -8.47 0.63 0.66
CA VAL A 31 -7.52 0.69 -0.46
C VAL A 31 -6.58 -0.51 -0.43
N LEU A 32 -6.20 -1.02 0.74
CA LEU A 32 -5.25 -2.12 0.89
C LEU A 32 -5.80 -3.48 0.44
N GLU A 33 -7.12 -3.63 0.44
CA GLU A 33 -7.78 -4.85 -0.02
C GLU A 33 -7.92 -4.91 -1.55
N MET A 34 -7.60 -3.81 -2.24
CA MET A 34 -7.78 -3.67 -3.67
C MET A 34 -6.45 -3.75 -4.42
N THR A 35 -6.46 -4.26 -5.64
CA THR A 35 -5.28 -4.10 -6.51
C THR A 35 -5.07 -2.61 -6.84
N LEU A 36 -3.85 -2.23 -7.24
CA LEU A 36 -3.56 -0.85 -7.67
C LEU A 36 -4.47 -0.38 -8.81
N ARG A 37 -4.90 -1.30 -9.67
CA ARG A 37 -5.83 -1.01 -10.76
C ARG A 37 -7.23 -0.75 -10.22
N ASP A 38 -7.74 -1.60 -9.34
CA ASP A 38 -9.11 -1.50 -8.82
C ASP A 38 -9.29 -0.31 -7.90
N THR A 39 -8.21 0.09 -7.23
CA THR A 39 -8.10 1.31 -6.45
C THR A 39 -8.41 2.57 -7.29
N CYS A 40 -8.14 2.55 -8.60
CA CYS A 40 -8.48 3.64 -9.51
C CYS A 40 -9.97 3.59 -9.86
N ARG A 41 -10.70 4.69 -9.63
CA ARG A 41 -12.12 4.79 -9.94
C ARG A 41 -12.38 5.26 -11.37
N THR A 42 -11.51 6.09 -11.94
CA THR A 42 -11.72 6.60 -13.31
C THR A 42 -11.19 5.61 -14.35
N LYS A 43 -11.78 5.64 -15.56
CA LYS A 43 -11.29 4.86 -16.71
C LYS A 43 -9.83 5.21 -17.03
N ILE A 44 -9.50 6.50 -16.97
CA ILE A 44 -8.15 7.02 -17.24
C ILE A 44 -7.16 6.55 -16.17
N GLY A 45 -7.51 6.62 -14.89
CA GLY A 45 -6.70 6.09 -13.80
C GLY A 45 -6.47 4.59 -13.94
N ARG A 46 -7.51 3.81 -14.24
CA ARG A 46 -7.40 2.36 -14.49
C ARG A 46 -6.54 2.00 -15.71
N GLN A 47 -6.49 2.85 -16.74
CA GLN A 47 -5.59 2.66 -17.88
C GLN A 47 -4.15 3.05 -17.53
N ASN A 48 -3.96 4.05 -16.67
CA ASN A 48 -2.66 4.62 -16.35
C ASN A 48 -2.08 4.15 -15.01
N TYR A 49 -2.72 3.21 -14.28
CA TYR A 49 -2.31 2.82 -12.92
C TYR A 49 -0.84 2.40 -12.81
N ARG A 50 -0.31 1.67 -13.81
CA ARG A 50 1.13 1.29 -13.86
C ARG A 50 2.03 2.50 -14.02
N SER A 51 1.64 3.45 -14.86
CA SER A 51 2.36 4.71 -15.05
C SER A 51 2.35 5.51 -13.75
N ILE A 52 1.19 5.67 -13.11
CA ILE A 52 1.05 6.37 -11.82
C ILE A 52 1.97 5.73 -10.77
N ALA A 53 1.87 4.42 -10.57
CA ALA A 53 2.68 3.69 -9.60
C ALA A 53 4.19 3.81 -9.88
N SER A 54 4.58 3.76 -11.16
CA SER A 54 5.97 3.93 -11.58
C SER A 54 6.49 5.35 -11.27
N GLN A 55 5.71 6.39 -11.59
CA GLN A 55 6.10 7.77 -11.29
C GLN A 55 6.15 8.03 -9.79
N LEU A 56 5.20 7.49 -9.01
CA LEU A 56 5.24 7.58 -7.55
C LEU A 56 6.48 6.90 -6.98
N ASN A 57 6.83 5.71 -7.44
CA ASN A 57 8.06 5.03 -7.02
C ASN A 57 9.31 5.86 -7.39
N SER A 58 9.35 6.47 -8.58
CA SER A 58 10.43 7.35 -9.01
C SER A 58 10.56 8.57 -8.09
N TRP A 59 9.45 9.21 -7.77
CA TRP A 59 9.39 10.35 -6.86
C TRP A 59 9.84 9.96 -5.45
N ILE A 60 9.27 8.91 -4.87
CA ILE A 60 9.64 8.41 -3.53
C ILE A 60 11.14 8.09 -3.47
N LYS A 61 11.72 7.49 -4.52
CA LYS A 61 13.16 7.21 -4.57
C LYS A 61 14.02 8.48 -4.57
N SER A 62 13.53 9.57 -5.14
CA SER A 62 14.24 10.87 -5.17
C SER A 62 14.20 11.62 -3.82
N LEU A 63 13.31 11.23 -2.90
CA LEU A 63 13.20 11.86 -1.58
C LEU A 63 14.36 11.43 -0.66
N SER A 64 14.86 12.37 0.13
CA SER A 64 15.77 12.09 1.24
C SER A 64 15.10 11.23 2.31
N LYS A 65 15.87 10.65 3.24
CA LYS A 65 15.30 9.86 4.35
C LYS A 65 14.33 10.69 5.21
N GLU A 66 14.69 11.93 5.50
CA GLU A 66 13.85 12.85 6.27
C GLU A 66 12.57 13.21 5.50
N GLN A 67 12.68 13.49 4.21
CA GLN A 67 11.51 13.75 3.37
C GLN A 67 10.59 12.54 3.28
N LYS A 68 11.12 11.32 3.12
CA LYS A 68 10.33 10.08 3.16
C LYS A 68 9.58 9.95 4.47
N ARG A 69 10.24 10.20 5.60
CA ARG A 69 9.61 10.16 6.92
C ARG A 69 8.47 11.19 6.99
N ASN A 70 8.71 12.43 6.60
CA ASN A 70 7.69 13.48 6.68
C ASN A 70 6.50 13.22 5.73
N LYS A 71 6.75 12.70 4.52
CA LYS A 71 5.73 12.54 3.47
C LYS A 71 5.00 11.21 3.47
N LEU A 72 5.63 10.15 4.01
CA LEU A 72 5.09 8.80 3.97
C LEU A 72 4.68 8.27 5.35
N PHE A 73 5.05 8.95 6.43
CA PHE A 73 4.63 8.57 7.78
C PHE A 73 3.34 9.29 8.22
N PHE A 74 3.09 10.50 7.72
CA PHE A 74 1.84 11.22 7.96
C PHE A 74 0.94 11.14 6.73
N VAL A 75 -0.39 11.09 6.92
CA VAL A 75 -1.35 10.95 5.82
C VAL A 75 -1.69 12.32 5.23
N GLU A 76 -0.67 13.14 4.97
CA GLU A 76 -0.80 14.46 4.33
C GLU A 76 -0.85 14.33 2.80
N LEU A 77 -1.86 13.62 2.31
CA LEU A 77 -1.97 13.25 0.89
C LEU A 77 -2.06 14.47 -0.05
N ASP A 78 -2.62 15.59 0.39
CA ASP A 78 -2.78 16.78 -0.45
C ASP A 78 -1.43 17.42 -0.77
N THR A 79 -0.63 17.71 0.27
CA THR A 79 0.72 18.26 0.12
C THR A 79 1.63 17.31 -0.66
N ALA A 80 1.58 16.02 -0.33
CA ALA A 80 2.37 15.00 -1.01
C ALA A 80 2.05 14.91 -2.51
N ILE A 81 0.80 15.13 -2.91
CA ILE A 81 0.38 15.05 -4.31
C ILE A 81 0.79 16.28 -5.12
N GLU A 82 0.78 17.47 -4.55
CA GLU A 82 1.29 18.66 -5.26
C GLU A 82 2.79 18.57 -5.49
N GLU A 83 3.54 18.03 -4.53
CA GLU A 83 4.97 17.75 -4.71
C GLU A 83 5.23 16.64 -5.74
N PHE A 84 4.45 15.57 -5.70
CA PHE A 84 4.50 14.52 -6.71
C PHE A 84 4.22 15.06 -8.12
N LYS A 85 3.18 15.88 -8.27
CA LYS A 85 2.84 16.54 -9.54
C LYS A 85 4.00 17.39 -10.04
N SER A 86 4.56 18.22 -9.17
CA SER A 86 5.70 19.09 -9.48
C SER A 86 6.92 18.27 -9.93
N HIS A 87 7.21 17.17 -9.23
CA HIS A 87 8.28 16.24 -9.61
C HIS A 87 8.08 15.64 -11.01
N VAL A 88 6.87 15.17 -11.33
CA VAL A 88 6.58 14.58 -12.65
C VAL A 88 6.71 15.63 -13.76
N LEU A 89 6.23 16.85 -13.54
CA LEU A 89 6.32 17.91 -14.55
C LEU A 89 7.76 18.39 -14.75
N GLU A 90 8.56 18.48 -13.69
CA GLU A 90 9.98 18.84 -13.80
C GLU A 90 10.78 17.73 -14.50
N LYS A 91 10.51 16.46 -14.18
CA LYS A 91 11.14 15.29 -14.83
C LYS A 91 10.99 15.33 -16.36
N TYR A 92 9.86 15.82 -16.87
CA TYR A 92 9.59 15.92 -18.31
C TYR A 92 9.77 17.33 -18.88
N LYS A 93 10.44 18.26 -18.17
CA LYS A 93 10.66 19.64 -18.64
C LYS A 93 11.27 19.74 -20.03
N SER A 94 12.22 18.86 -20.36
CA SER A 94 12.87 18.82 -21.68
C SER A 94 12.07 18.04 -22.74
N ASN A 95 11.01 17.32 -22.37
CA ASN A 95 10.14 16.56 -23.27
C ASN A 95 8.73 17.13 -23.29
N LYS A 96 8.52 18.14 -24.15
CA LYS A 96 7.27 18.91 -24.24
C LYS A 96 6.02 18.04 -24.46
N SER A 97 6.13 16.98 -25.27
CA SER A 97 5.00 16.07 -25.53
C SER A 97 4.56 15.32 -24.27
N GLN A 98 5.51 14.72 -23.54
CA GLN A 98 5.21 14.03 -22.28
C GLN A 98 4.74 15.00 -21.19
N ARG A 99 5.37 16.17 -21.10
CA ARG A 99 4.96 17.20 -20.14
C ARG A 99 3.52 17.63 -20.37
N ASN A 100 3.15 18.01 -21.61
CA ASN A 100 1.78 18.41 -21.95
C ASN A 100 0.77 17.30 -21.67
N LYS A 101 1.13 16.04 -21.92
CA LYS A 101 0.30 14.88 -21.57
C LYS A 101 0.03 14.83 -20.07
N PHE A 102 1.06 14.96 -19.23
CA PHE A 102 0.89 14.92 -17.79
C PHE A 102 0.17 16.17 -17.25
N GLU A 103 0.40 17.35 -17.80
CA GLU A 103 -0.36 18.57 -17.47
C GLU A 103 -1.86 18.37 -17.74
N SER A 104 -2.21 17.77 -18.88
CA SER A 104 -3.60 17.42 -19.22
C SER A 104 -4.21 16.33 -18.33
N LEU A 105 -3.40 15.38 -17.85
CA LEU A 105 -3.88 14.38 -16.89
C LEU A 105 -4.09 15.00 -15.51
N PHE A 106 -3.15 15.83 -15.05
CA PHE A 106 -3.23 16.52 -13.76
C PHE A 106 -4.26 17.65 -13.71
N SER A 107 -4.81 18.10 -14.84
CA SER A 107 -5.96 19.00 -14.83
C SER A 107 -7.29 18.28 -14.53
N GLN A 108 -7.30 16.94 -14.59
CA GLN A 108 -8.49 16.15 -14.31
C GLN A 108 -8.54 15.76 -12.83
N GLU A 109 -9.51 16.31 -12.10
CA GLU A 109 -9.69 16.07 -10.66
C GLU A 109 -9.77 14.57 -10.32
N GLY A 110 -10.46 13.79 -11.18
CA GLY A 110 -10.58 12.34 -11.02
C GLY A 110 -9.24 11.60 -11.09
N TYR A 111 -8.33 12.04 -11.96
CA TYR A 111 -6.98 11.47 -12.08
C TYR A 111 -6.13 11.78 -10.84
N ILE A 112 -6.23 13.00 -10.29
CA ILE A 112 -5.56 13.38 -9.04
C ILE A 112 -6.05 12.50 -7.88
N LYS A 113 -7.36 12.27 -7.78
CA LYS A 113 -7.95 11.38 -6.76
C LYS A 113 -7.45 9.94 -6.91
N ASP A 114 -7.27 9.45 -8.14
CA ASP A 114 -6.69 8.12 -8.37
C ASP A 114 -5.20 8.05 -7.97
N CYS A 115 -4.42 9.11 -8.26
CA CYS A 115 -3.05 9.24 -7.77
C CYS A 115 -2.98 9.22 -6.23
N ARG A 116 -3.88 9.92 -5.53
CA ARG A 116 -3.98 9.92 -4.05
C ARG A 116 -4.17 8.52 -3.50
N ARG A 117 -5.07 7.73 -4.10
CA ARG A 117 -5.36 6.38 -3.64
C ARG A 117 -4.17 5.44 -3.88
N ILE A 118 -3.46 5.56 -5.00
CA ILE A 118 -2.22 4.80 -5.23
C ILE A 118 -1.11 5.26 -4.27
N LEU A 119 -1.02 6.55 -3.97
CA LEU A 119 -0.08 7.06 -2.97
C LEU A 119 -0.38 6.48 -1.57
N ALA A 120 -1.66 6.32 -1.20
CA ALA A 120 -2.03 5.67 0.05
C ALA A 120 -1.44 4.25 0.14
N HIS A 121 -1.51 3.42 -0.92
CA HIS A 121 -0.80 2.13 -0.94
C HIS A 121 0.70 2.27 -0.62
N LYS A 122 1.35 3.29 -1.17
CA LYS A 122 2.79 3.52 -0.96
C LYS A 122 3.13 3.99 0.44
N ILE A 123 2.27 4.78 1.05
CA ILE A 123 2.36 5.17 2.47
C ILE A 123 2.28 3.94 3.34
N TYR A 124 1.30 3.07 3.09
CA TYR A 124 1.11 1.84 3.85
C TYR A 124 2.26 0.84 3.67
N ASP A 125 2.77 0.68 2.45
CA ASP A 125 3.99 -0.11 2.20
C ASP A 125 5.16 0.43 3.03
N TYR A 126 5.40 1.75 2.99
CA TYR A 126 6.48 2.38 3.75
C TYR A 126 6.33 2.20 5.27
N LYS A 127 5.12 2.41 5.80
CA LYS A 127 4.83 2.22 7.24
C LYS A 127 5.03 0.77 7.67
N THR A 128 4.61 -0.18 6.83
CA THR A 128 4.84 -1.61 7.08
C THR A 128 6.34 -1.91 7.16
N ASP A 129 7.12 -1.39 6.21
CA ASP A 129 8.59 -1.55 6.24
C ASP A 129 9.20 -0.93 7.51
N GLN A 130 8.69 0.21 7.98
CA GLN A 130 9.14 0.79 9.26
C GLN A 130 8.80 -0.13 10.44
N SER A 131 7.58 -0.66 10.48
CA SER A 131 7.12 -1.49 11.60
C SER A 131 7.79 -2.85 11.67
N LEU A 132 8.21 -3.42 10.52
CA LEU A 132 9.03 -4.64 10.49
C LEU A 132 10.41 -4.42 11.13
N ASN A 133 10.97 -3.22 11.00
CA ASN A 133 12.27 -2.88 11.58
C ASN A 133 12.16 -2.40 13.03
N ASN A 134 11.06 -1.75 13.38
CA ASN A 134 10.75 -1.31 14.74
C ASN A 134 9.22 -1.23 14.91
N PRO A 135 8.59 -2.16 15.67
CA PRO A 135 7.14 -2.24 15.81
C PRO A 135 6.45 -0.96 16.31
N ASP A 136 7.16 -0.13 17.07
CA ASP A 136 6.63 1.14 17.59
C ASP A 136 6.68 2.28 16.55
N ASN A 137 7.31 2.05 15.40
CA ASN A 137 7.43 3.00 14.31
C ASN A 137 6.63 2.53 13.09
N GLY A 138 5.48 3.13 12.83
CA GLY A 138 4.82 3.05 11.52
C GLY A 138 3.38 3.52 11.55
N PHE A 139 2.57 2.87 12.38
CA PHE A 139 1.13 3.09 12.44
C PHE A 139 0.71 3.63 13.80
N LEU A 140 -0.25 4.55 13.80
CA LEU A 140 -0.93 5.00 15.01
C LEU A 140 -2.19 4.17 15.28
N SER A 141 -2.84 3.68 14.24
CA SER A 141 -3.96 2.75 14.32
C SER A 141 -3.47 1.29 14.35
N ALA A 142 -3.80 0.61 15.43
CA ALA A 142 -3.57 -0.84 15.56
C ALA A 142 -4.34 -1.63 14.47
N THR A 143 -5.52 -1.16 14.06
CA THR A 143 -6.29 -1.78 12.98
C THR A 143 -5.58 -1.62 11.64
N ALA A 144 -5.08 -0.41 11.34
CA ALA A 144 -4.29 -0.14 10.14
C ALA A 144 -3.03 -1.00 10.08
N TYR A 145 -2.30 -1.10 11.18
CA TYR A 145 -1.15 -1.97 11.32
C TYR A 145 -1.47 -3.43 11.01
N ARG A 146 -2.51 -3.99 11.65
CA ARG A 146 -2.90 -5.39 11.47
C ARG A 146 -3.25 -5.69 10.01
N VAL A 147 -4.13 -4.90 9.39
CA VAL A 147 -4.54 -5.11 7.99
C VAL A 147 -3.34 -5.01 7.05
N ALA A 148 -2.49 -3.99 7.24
CA ALA A 148 -1.29 -3.82 6.41
C ALA A 148 -0.32 -4.98 6.54
N MET A 149 -0.10 -5.47 7.77
CA MET A 149 0.79 -6.60 8.05
C MET A 149 0.24 -7.91 7.47
N THR A 150 -1.06 -8.18 7.61
CA THR A 150 -1.71 -9.34 6.99
C THR A 150 -1.53 -9.30 5.47
N ASN A 151 -1.79 -8.17 4.83
CA ASN A 151 -1.61 -8.01 3.38
C ASN A 151 -0.13 -8.12 2.95
N HIS A 152 0.81 -7.72 3.80
CA HIS A 152 2.24 -7.94 3.56
C HIS A 152 2.59 -9.43 3.62
N LEU A 153 2.14 -10.13 4.68
CA LEU A 153 2.35 -11.56 4.84
C LEU A 153 1.75 -12.36 3.67
N GLU A 154 0.55 -12.02 3.20
CA GLU A 154 -0.01 -12.66 2.00
C GLU A 154 0.87 -12.46 0.76
N ARG A 155 1.45 -11.27 0.59
CA ARG A 155 2.34 -10.96 -0.54
C ARG A 155 3.62 -11.79 -0.46
N GLU A 156 4.25 -11.87 0.71
CA GLU A 156 5.45 -12.68 0.90
C GLU A 156 5.16 -14.19 0.78
N LEU A 157 4.02 -14.68 1.28
CA LEU A 157 3.61 -16.07 1.10
C LEU A 157 3.39 -16.41 -0.38
N ARG A 158 2.70 -15.55 -1.14
CA ARG A 158 2.55 -15.71 -2.60
C ARG A 158 3.89 -15.70 -3.31
N LYS A 159 4.81 -14.81 -2.92
CA LYS A 159 6.16 -14.73 -3.49
C LYS A 159 6.95 -16.00 -3.23
N LEU A 160 6.96 -16.48 -1.98
CA LEU A 160 7.59 -17.75 -1.60
C LEU A 160 6.96 -18.93 -2.34
N ALA A 161 5.64 -18.94 -2.52
CA ALA A 161 4.94 -19.94 -3.34
C ALA A 161 5.51 -19.98 -4.77
N HIS A 162 5.62 -18.81 -5.40
CA HIS A 162 6.12 -18.67 -6.76
C HIS A 162 7.61 -19.04 -6.88
N GLU A 163 8.44 -18.63 -5.92
CA GLU A 163 9.85 -18.99 -5.87
C GLU A 163 10.04 -20.50 -5.63
N GLY A 164 9.26 -21.09 -4.74
CA GLY A 164 9.22 -22.53 -4.48
C GLY A 164 8.77 -23.33 -5.71
N MET A 165 7.73 -22.86 -6.42
CA MET A 165 7.31 -23.43 -7.70
C MET A 165 8.41 -23.33 -8.75
N ALA A 166 9.03 -22.15 -8.93
CA ALA A 166 10.09 -21.94 -9.90
C ALA A 166 11.32 -22.82 -9.61
N SER A 167 11.69 -22.96 -8.34
CA SER A 167 12.75 -23.87 -7.89
C SER A 167 12.41 -25.34 -8.16
N THR A 168 11.17 -25.74 -7.89
CA THR A 168 10.68 -27.10 -8.14
C THR A 168 10.67 -27.42 -9.63
N ILE A 169 10.12 -26.54 -10.48
CA ILE A 169 10.16 -26.66 -11.95
C ILE A 169 11.61 -26.74 -12.46
N LYS A 170 12.53 -25.93 -11.91
CA LYS A 170 13.96 -26.01 -12.27
C LYS A 170 14.61 -27.34 -11.87
N LYS A 171 14.26 -27.92 -10.71
CA LYS A 171 14.73 -29.25 -10.29
C LYS A 171 14.10 -30.38 -11.12
N LEU A 172 12.84 -30.23 -11.53
CA LEU A 172 12.14 -31.13 -12.45
C LEU A 172 12.60 -31.00 -13.91
N ASN A 173 13.44 -30.00 -14.22
CA ASN A 173 14.20 -29.92 -15.48
C ASN A 173 15.51 -30.74 -15.45
N ALA A 174 15.76 -31.54 -14.42
CA ALA A 174 16.51 -32.80 -14.58
C ALA A 174 15.60 -33.80 -15.31
N PRO A 175 16.14 -34.66 -16.18
CA PRO A 175 15.57 -35.03 -17.50
C PRO A 175 14.06 -34.74 -17.68
N ARG A 176 13.72 -33.93 -18.70
CA ARG A 176 12.35 -33.48 -19.03
C ARG A 176 11.29 -34.52 -18.67
N LEU A 177 10.47 -34.21 -17.67
CA LEU A 177 9.25 -34.96 -17.42
C LEU A 177 8.34 -34.85 -18.65
N PRO A 178 7.53 -35.88 -18.94
CA PRO A 178 6.44 -35.78 -19.91
C PRO A 178 5.52 -34.60 -19.57
N ASP A 179 5.10 -33.83 -20.59
CA ASP A 179 4.36 -32.57 -20.46
C ASP A 179 3.06 -32.71 -19.62
N ASP A 180 2.45 -33.88 -19.67
CA ASP A 180 1.26 -34.30 -18.90
C ASP A 180 1.55 -34.45 -17.40
N ILE A 181 2.71 -34.98 -17.04
CA ILE A 181 3.15 -35.11 -15.64
C ILE A 181 3.56 -33.74 -15.09
N GLU A 182 4.28 -32.94 -15.86
CA GLU A 182 4.65 -31.57 -15.46
C GLU A 182 3.40 -30.71 -15.19
N LYS A 183 2.41 -30.76 -16.08
CA LYS A 183 1.13 -30.08 -15.91
C LYS A 183 0.38 -30.57 -14.66
N MET A 184 0.33 -31.87 -14.44
CA MET A 184 -0.32 -32.46 -13.26
C MET A 184 0.35 -32.03 -11.94
N VAL A 185 1.68 -31.96 -11.90
CA VAL A 185 2.42 -31.49 -10.72
C VAL A 185 2.17 -30.01 -10.45
N ILE A 186 2.19 -29.17 -11.49
CA ILE A 186 1.88 -27.73 -11.37
C ILE A 186 0.45 -27.53 -10.89
N ASP A 187 -0.52 -28.27 -11.45
CA ASP A 187 -1.93 -28.15 -11.09
C ASP A 187 -2.20 -28.66 -9.68
N ASN A 188 -1.58 -29.76 -9.26
CA ASN A 188 -1.68 -30.27 -7.88
C ASN A 188 -1.03 -29.33 -6.87
N PHE A 189 0.13 -28.74 -7.19
CA PHE A 189 0.79 -27.80 -6.29
C PHE A 189 -0.01 -26.49 -6.20
N LYS A 190 -0.53 -25.96 -7.31
CA LYS A 190 -1.46 -24.82 -7.29
C LYS A 190 -2.67 -25.14 -6.43
N ARG A 191 -3.31 -26.28 -6.66
CA ARG A 191 -4.50 -26.69 -5.89
C ARG A 191 -4.20 -26.81 -4.40
N LEU A 192 -3.12 -27.48 -4.02
CA LEU A 192 -2.80 -27.69 -2.62
C LEU A 192 -2.31 -26.40 -1.97
N PHE A 193 -1.37 -25.69 -2.57
CA PHE A 193 -0.75 -24.54 -1.92
C PHE A 193 -1.64 -23.30 -1.95
N VAL A 194 -2.29 -23.01 -3.09
CA VAL A 194 -3.17 -21.83 -3.22
C VAL A 194 -4.44 -22.04 -2.42
N ASN A 195 -5.08 -23.21 -2.47
CA ASN A 195 -6.32 -23.41 -1.69
C ASN A 195 -6.04 -23.41 -0.19
N TYR A 196 -4.94 -24.02 0.27
CA TYR A 196 -4.61 -24.04 1.70
C TYR A 196 -4.17 -22.66 2.22
N LEU A 197 -3.48 -21.87 1.37
CA LEU A 197 -3.18 -20.47 1.69
C LEU A 197 -4.46 -19.62 1.71
N ASP A 198 -5.32 -19.74 0.72
CA ASP A 198 -6.57 -18.98 0.65
C ASP A 198 -7.47 -19.32 1.86
N GLU A 199 -7.54 -20.59 2.24
CA GLU A 199 -8.28 -21.05 3.43
C GLU A 199 -7.65 -20.52 4.72
N PHE A 200 -6.33 -20.65 4.90
CA PHE A 200 -5.62 -20.10 6.06
C PHE A 200 -5.79 -18.59 6.18
N MET A 201 -5.67 -17.86 5.07
CA MET A 201 -5.86 -16.42 5.03
C MET A 201 -7.31 -16.03 5.31
N SER A 202 -8.30 -16.80 4.81
CA SER A 202 -9.72 -16.58 5.09
C SER A 202 -10.05 -16.73 6.59
N VAL A 203 -9.46 -17.72 7.25
CA VAL A 203 -9.61 -17.96 8.69
C VAL A 203 -8.97 -16.83 9.50
N GLN A 204 -7.77 -16.38 9.11
CA GLN A 204 -7.15 -15.21 9.75
C GLN A 204 -7.99 -13.95 9.57
N LYS A 205 -8.57 -13.74 8.37
CA LYS A 205 -9.43 -12.59 8.08
C LYS A 205 -10.75 -12.63 8.85
N GLN A 206 -11.35 -13.80 9.03
CA GLN A 206 -12.56 -13.98 9.85
C GLN A 206 -12.30 -13.73 11.34
N ASN A 207 -11.20 -14.24 11.88
CA ASN A 207 -10.82 -13.98 13.27
C ASN A 207 -10.57 -12.49 13.52
N LEU A 208 -10.00 -11.77 12.53
CA LEU A 208 -9.78 -10.32 12.59
C LEU A 208 -11.07 -9.48 12.55
N LEU A 209 -12.12 -9.94 11.87
CA LEU A 209 -13.43 -9.28 11.83
C LEU A 209 -14.27 -9.55 13.09
N SER A 210 -14.11 -10.75 13.70
CA SER A 210 -14.84 -11.11 14.93
C SER A 210 -14.44 -10.29 16.16
N ASP A 211 -13.23 -9.70 16.18
CA ASP A 211 -12.79 -8.77 17.23
C ASP A 211 -13.30 -7.33 17.03
N SER A 212 -13.83 -7.00 15.84
CA SER A 212 -14.45 -5.69 15.55
C SER A 212 -15.97 -5.67 15.74
N ASP A 213 -16.62 -6.82 15.94
CA ASP A 213 -18.07 -6.93 16.17
C ASP A 213 -18.45 -6.77 17.66
N ARG A 214 -18.00 -5.67 18.28
CA ARG A 214 -18.77 -5.07 19.38
C ARG A 214 -19.54 -3.88 18.82
N PRO A 215 -20.81 -4.06 18.45
CA PRO A 215 -21.66 -2.97 18.01
C PRO A 215 -22.13 -2.24 19.27
N ASP A 216 -21.35 -1.27 19.72
CA ASP A 216 -21.86 -0.17 20.53
C ASP A 216 -20.99 1.02 20.17
N LEU A 217 -21.47 1.81 19.20
CA LEU A 217 -21.27 3.26 19.04
C LEU A 217 -21.80 3.69 17.66
N LEU A 218 -23.11 3.48 17.48
CA LEU A 218 -23.94 4.34 16.63
C LEU A 218 -25.21 4.67 17.42
N ASN A 219 -25.04 5.60 18.36
CA ASN A 219 -26.00 6.65 18.68
C ASN A 219 -25.20 7.93 18.93
#